data_AF-A0A1W2A8X2-F1
#
_entry.id   AF-A0A1W2A8X2-F1
#
_cell.length_a   1.000
_cell.length_b   1.000
_cell.length_c   1.000
_cell.angle_alpha   90.00
_cell.angle_beta   90.00
_cell.angle_gamma   90.00
#
_symmetry.space_group_name_H-M   'P 1'
#
loop_
_entity.id
_entity.type
_entity.pdbx_description
1 polymer ?
#
loop_
_entity_poly.entity_id
_entity_poly.type
_entity_poly.pdbx_seq_one_letter_code
_entity_poly.pdbx_strand_id
1 'polypeptide(L)'
;MNCELSDYLSLFPASSRERPRFMALAEAVLRQAADLMTLAAALQPGYSFACAEGIQLDSMAEASGLKRANLGTDVPDEAFRWYVLAKLALWTWDGTNETVPAVLEAASPGSILTDNGDGTVTVRGGSVLPIPAGIGKTMQNSECRIQDQVAGA
;
A
#
# COMPACT_ATOMS: atom_id res chain seq x y z
N MET A 1 14.92 6.89 3.86
CA MET A 1 15.81 7.77 4.63
C MET A 1 16.54 6.86 5.60
N ASN A 2 17.74 6.40 5.24
CA ASN A 2 18.52 5.51 6.10
C ASN A 2 19.10 6.39 7.20
N CYS A 3 18.54 6.31 8.40
CA CYS A 3 19.03 7.03 9.56
C CYS A 3 20.13 6.20 10.21
N GLU A 4 21.37 6.36 9.76
CA GLU A 4 22.50 5.72 10.44
C GLU A 4 22.80 6.45 11.76
N LEU A 5 23.14 5.68 12.80
CA LEU A 5 23.47 6.19 14.14
C LEU A 5 24.55 7.30 14.11
N SER A 6 25.49 7.21 13.16
CA SER A 6 26.53 8.21 12.93
C SER A 6 25.99 9.58 12.58
N ASP A 7 24.88 9.67 11.85
CA ASP A 7 24.28 10.95 11.47
C ASP A 7 23.78 11.69 12.71
N TYR A 8 23.16 10.98 13.65
CA TYR A 8 22.74 11.56 14.93
C TYR A 8 23.92 11.93 15.83
N LEU A 9 24.96 11.09 15.87
CA LEU A 9 26.16 11.41 16.66
C LEU A 9 26.90 12.64 16.12
N SER A 10 26.77 12.93 14.83
CA SER A 10 27.35 14.12 14.20
C SER A 10 26.67 15.43 14.62
N LEU A 11 25.42 15.39 15.11
CA LEU A 11 24.70 16.58 15.57
C LEU A 11 25.19 17.09 16.94
N PHE A 12 25.95 16.28 17.69
CA PHE A 12 26.52 16.74 18.95
C PHE A 12 27.64 17.76 18.71
N PRO A 13 27.65 18.87 19.50
CA PRO A 13 28.72 19.86 19.42
C PRO A 13 30.07 19.23 19.80
N ALA A 14 31.15 19.75 19.21
CA ALA A 14 32.51 19.22 19.39
C ALA A 14 32.92 19.12 20.87
N SER A 15 32.46 20.05 21.72
CA SER A 15 32.70 20.06 23.17
C SER A 15 32.13 18.84 23.91
N SER A 16 31.07 18.22 23.40
CA SER A 16 30.49 17.01 23.97
C SER A 16 31.14 15.71 23.48
N ARG A 17 31.83 15.75 22.32
CA ARG A 17 32.48 14.58 21.71
C ARG A 17 33.73 14.14 22.47
N GLU A 18 34.40 15.06 23.17
CA GLU A 18 35.58 14.76 23.99
C GLU A 18 35.23 14.05 25.32
N ARG A 19 33.94 13.83 25.62
CA ARG A 19 33.48 13.23 26.88
C ARG A 19 33.05 11.76 26.65
N PRO A 20 33.93 10.76 26.89
CA PRO A 20 33.68 9.37 26.49
C PRO A 20 32.48 8.73 27.17
N ARG A 21 32.23 9.03 28.45
CA ARG A 21 31.06 8.52 29.19
C ARG A 21 29.74 9.08 28.68
N PHE A 22 29.74 10.35 28.25
CA PHE A 22 28.56 11.00 27.69
C PHE A 22 28.24 10.41 26.31
N MET A 23 29.25 10.24 25.46
CA MET A 23 29.08 9.63 24.14
C MET A 23 28.60 8.18 24.22
N ALA A 24 29.09 7.39 25.18
CA ALA A 24 28.62 6.01 25.39
C ALA A 24 27.14 5.94 25.78
N LEU A 25 26.65 6.86 26.63
CA LEU A 25 25.24 6.97 26.97
C LEU A 25 24.41 7.41 25.76
N ALA A 26 24.89 8.44 25.05
CA ALA A 26 24.21 8.97 23.87
C ALA A 26 24.08 7.89 22.79
N GLU A 27 25.13 7.11 22.54
CA GLU A 27 25.11 5.98 21.62
C GLU A 27 24.09 4.92 22.04
N ALA A 28 24.10 4.49 23.31
CA ALA A 28 23.19 3.47 23.79
C ALA A 28 21.70 3.88 23.66
N VAL A 29 21.38 5.15 23.94
CA VAL A 29 20.02 5.69 23.82
C VAL A 29 19.62 5.88 22.37
N LEU A 30 20.49 6.48 21.55
CA LEU A 30 20.19 6.78 20.16
C LEU A 30 20.15 5.53 19.28
N ARG A 31 20.88 4.47 19.64
CA ARG A 31 20.85 3.19 18.93
C ARG A 31 19.44 2.58 18.93
N GLN A 32 18.77 2.56 20.09
CA GLN A 32 17.39 2.08 20.15
C GLN A 32 16.46 2.91 19.24
N ALA A 33 16.62 4.24 19.23
CA ALA A 33 15.82 5.10 18.38
C ALA A 33 16.09 4.88 16.87
N ALA A 34 17.36 4.75 16.48
CA ALA A 34 17.75 4.48 15.09
C ALA A 34 17.28 3.09 14.61
N ASP A 35 17.38 2.07 15.47
CA ASP A 35 16.91 0.71 15.17
C ASP A 35 15.39 0.69 15.00
N LEU A 36 14.63 1.41 15.82
CA LEU A 36 13.18 1.53 15.68
C LEU A 36 12.76 2.22 14.37
N MET A 37 13.47 3.28 13.96
CA MET A 37 13.20 3.95 12.69
C MET A 37 13.51 3.05 11.49
N THR A 38 14.58 2.26 11.58
CA THR A 38 14.95 1.28 10.55
C THR A 38 13.88 0.20 10.44
N LEU A 39 13.40 -0.33 11.57
CA LEU A 39 12.30 -1.29 11.59
C LEU A 39 11.01 -0.70 11.00
N ALA A 40 10.65 0.53 11.39
CA ALA A 40 9.46 1.20 10.87
C ALA A 40 9.54 1.39 9.35
N ALA A 41 10.71 1.80 8.84
CA ALA A 41 10.96 1.94 7.41
C ALA A 41 10.88 0.60 6.67
N ALA A 42 11.34 -0.50 7.29
CA ALA A 42 11.23 -1.85 6.73
C ALA A 42 9.81 -2.42 6.75
N LEU A 43 8.96 -1.98 7.69
CA LEU A 43 7.57 -2.41 7.78
C LEU A 43 6.67 -1.72 6.76
N GLN A 44 6.98 -0.46 6.41
CA GLN A 44 6.15 0.38 5.54
C GLN A 44 5.84 -0.22 4.15
N PRO A 45 6.77 -0.89 3.44
CA PRO A 45 6.48 -1.53 2.15
C PRO A 45 5.46 -2.69 2.26
N GLY A 46 5.51 -3.47 3.34
CA GLY A 46 4.55 -4.55 3.59
C GLY A 46 3.14 -4.04 3.86
N TYR A 47 3.03 -2.82 4.37
CA TYR A 47 1.79 -2.08 4.58
C TYR A 47 1.53 -1.10 3.41
N SER A 48 1.75 -1.51 2.17
CA SER A 48 1.36 -0.75 0.99
C SER A 48 0.21 -1.44 0.26
N PHE A 49 -0.76 -0.70 -0.30
CA PHE A 49 -1.89 -1.31 -1.01
C PHE A 49 -1.45 -2.21 -2.18
N ALA A 50 -0.29 -1.93 -2.78
CA ALA A 50 0.26 -2.72 -3.88
C ALA A 50 0.79 -4.09 -3.44
N CYS A 51 1.31 -4.22 -2.21
CA CYS A 51 2.02 -5.42 -1.75
C CYS A 51 1.43 -6.05 -0.47
N ALA A 52 0.44 -5.43 0.16
CA ALA A 52 -0.17 -5.97 1.37
C ALA A 52 -0.96 -7.26 1.06
N GLU A 53 -0.80 -8.26 1.93
CA GLU A 53 -1.41 -9.59 1.82
C GLU A 53 -2.17 -9.96 3.10
N GLY A 54 -3.25 -10.73 2.93
CA GLY A 54 -4.07 -11.28 4.01
C GLY A 54 -4.54 -10.24 5.04
N ILE A 55 -4.17 -10.47 6.31
CA ILE A 55 -4.61 -9.68 7.48
C ILE A 55 -4.13 -8.22 7.39
N GLN A 56 -2.96 -7.97 6.79
CA GLN A 56 -2.46 -6.61 6.64
C GLN A 56 -3.40 -5.81 5.73
N LEU A 57 -3.79 -6.39 4.60
CA LEU A 57 -4.74 -5.79 3.67
C LEU A 57 -6.13 -5.60 4.31
N ASP A 58 -6.57 -6.56 5.13
CA ASP A 58 -7.86 -6.47 5.85
C ASP A 58 -7.88 -5.34 6.87
N SER A 59 -6.79 -5.17 7.62
CA SER A 59 -6.65 -4.08 8.60
C SER A 59 -6.69 -2.70 7.94
N MET A 60 -6.11 -2.58 6.73
CA MET A 60 -6.16 -1.34 5.96
C MET A 60 -7.52 -1.10 5.32
N ALA A 61 -8.12 -2.15 4.78
CA ALA A 61 -9.44 -2.07 4.19
C ALA A 61 -10.47 -1.64 5.23
N GLU A 62 -10.33 -2.05 6.49
CA GLU A 62 -11.20 -1.63 7.58
C GLU A 62 -11.18 -0.09 7.78
N ALA A 63 -10.03 0.56 7.62
CA ALA A 63 -9.94 2.02 7.66
C ALA A 63 -10.72 2.69 6.50
N SER A 64 -10.76 2.05 5.33
CA SER A 64 -11.65 2.47 4.23
C SER A 64 -13.12 2.08 4.46
N GLY A 65 -13.44 1.37 5.55
CA GLY A 65 -14.78 0.82 5.84
C GLY A 65 -15.18 -0.35 4.94
N LEU A 66 -14.22 -1.08 4.36
CA LEU A 66 -14.46 -2.33 3.64
C LEU A 66 -14.10 -3.53 4.53
N LYS A 67 -14.94 -4.56 4.47
CA LYS A 67 -14.66 -5.86 5.09
C LYS A 67 -14.88 -6.93 4.02
N ARG A 68 -13.97 -7.91 3.94
CA ARG A 68 -14.11 -9.04 2.97
C ARG A 68 -15.45 -9.74 3.09
N ALA A 69 -15.95 -9.90 4.32
CA ALA A 69 -17.25 -10.50 4.59
C ALA A 69 -18.43 -9.80 3.90
N ASN A 70 -18.31 -8.51 3.58
CA ASN A 70 -19.37 -7.76 2.88
C ASN A 70 -19.37 -8.02 1.36
N LEU A 71 -18.29 -8.57 0.82
CA LEU A 71 -18.10 -8.80 -0.62
C LEU A 71 -18.40 -10.26 -1.01
N GLY A 72 -18.25 -11.21 -0.10
CA GLY A 72 -18.59 -12.62 -0.30
C GLY A 72 -17.75 -13.57 0.56
N THR A 73 -17.99 -14.87 0.38
CA THR A 73 -17.13 -15.94 0.90
C THR A 73 -16.07 -16.24 -0.16
N ASP A 74 -14.79 -16.18 0.19
CA ASP A 74 -13.64 -16.46 -0.69
C ASP A 74 -13.24 -15.39 -1.71
N VAL A 75 -13.18 -14.12 -1.30
CA VAL A 75 -12.58 -13.06 -2.13
C VAL A 75 -11.04 -13.17 -2.08
N PRO A 76 -10.36 -13.45 -3.22
CA PRO A 76 -8.91 -13.52 -3.25
C PRO A 76 -8.29 -12.14 -3.01
N ASP A 77 -7.08 -12.11 -2.45
CA ASP A 77 -6.36 -10.87 -2.08
C ASP A 77 -6.24 -9.90 -3.24
N GLU A 78 -5.99 -10.41 -4.44
CA GLU A 78 -5.90 -9.61 -5.67
C GLU A 78 -7.23 -8.88 -5.95
N ALA A 79 -8.36 -9.59 -5.92
CA ALA A 79 -9.67 -8.95 -6.11
C ALA A 79 -9.95 -7.93 -5.01
N PHE A 80 -9.62 -8.28 -3.76
CA PHE A 80 -9.85 -7.41 -2.62
C PHE A 80 -9.06 -6.10 -2.71
N ARG A 81 -7.83 -6.14 -3.24
CA ARG A 81 -7.01 -4.96 -3.51
C ARG A 81 -7.69 -4.00 -4.48
N TRP A 82 -8.25 -4.50 -5.57
CA TRP A 82 -9.00 -3.68 -6.54
C TRP A 82 -10.24 -3.03 -5.90
N TYR A 83 -10.97 -3.74 -5.04
CA TYR A 83 -12.12 -3.14 -4.34
C TYR A 83 -11.70 -1.99 -3.40
N VAL A 84 -10.58 -2.14 -2.69
CA VAL A 84 -10.04 -1.09 -1.81
C VAL A 84 -9.58 0.12 -2.64
N LEU A 85 -8.85 -0.10 -3.73
CA LEU A 85 -8.43 0.97 -4.63
C LEU A 85 -9.61 1.70 -5.27
N ALA A 86 -10.64 0.96 -5.70
CA ALA A 86 -11.86 1.54 -6.25
C ALA A 86 -12.59 2.42 -5.23
N LYS A 87 -12.67 2.01 -3.96
CA LYS A 87 -13.30 2.82 -2.91
C LYS A 87 -12.51 4.08 -2.60
N LEU A 88 -11.18 3.98 -2.58
CA LEU A 88 -10.31 5.14 -2.39
C LEU A 88 -10.40 6.13 -3.56
N ALA A 89 -10.45 5.62 -4.79
CA ALA A 89 -10.64 6.41 -5.99
C ALA A 89 -11.99 7.13 -5.97
N LEU A 90 -13.05 6.43 -5.54
CA LEU A 90 -14.38 7.01 -5.35
C LEU A 90 -14.39 8.12 -4.28
N TRP A 91 -13.65 7.97 -3.19
CA TRP A 91 -13.51 9.03 -2.17
C TRP A 91 -12.74 10.25 -2.68
N THR A 92 -11.86 10.05 -3.65
CA THR A 92 -11.06 11.12 -4.25
C THR A 92 -11.81 11.82 -5.39
N TRP A 93 -12.96 11.29 -5.81
CA TRP A 93 -13.72 11.85 -6.92
C TRP A 93 -14.37 13.19 -6.56
N ASP A 94 -14.23 14.16 -7.44
CA ASP A 94 -14.71 15.54 -7.26
C ASP A 94 -16.17 15.76 -7.68
N GLY A 95 -16.86 14.72 -8.14
CA GLY A 95 -18.26 14.77 -8.56
C GLY A 95 -18.51 15.25 -9.99
N THR A 96 -17.46 15.61 -10.75
CA THR A 96 -17.58 16.05 -12.14
C THR A 96 -17.45 14.88 -13.12
N ASN A 97 -18.13 14.95 -14.27
CA ASN A 97 -18.07 13.89 -15.29
C ASN A 97 -16.69 13.82 -15.99
N GLU A 98 -15.95 14.93 -16.02
CA GLU A 98 -14.64 15.00 -16.69
C GLU A 98 -13.55 14.19 -15.97
N THR A 99 -13.66 14.02 -14.64
CA THR A 99 -12.68 13.27 -13.84
C THR A 99 -13.00 11.79 -13.70
N VAL A 100 -14.24 11.38 -14.03
CA VAL A 100 -14.69 9.98 -13.89
C VAL A 100 -13.87 9.01 -14.73
N PRO A 101 -13.48 9.31 -16.00
CA PRO A 101 -12.66 8.40 -16.78
C PRO A 101 -11.31 8.08 -16.11
N ALA A 102 -10.68 9.06 -15.45
CA ALA A 102 -9.41 8.85 -14.75
C ALA A 102 -9.58 8.02 -13.46
N VAL A 103 -10.64 8.28 -12.70
CA VAL A 103 -11.02 7.49 -11.50
C VAL A 103 -11.35 6.05 -11.89
N LEU A 104 -12.08 5.88 -13.00
CA LEU A 104 -12.51 4.58 -13.48
C LEU A 104 -11.35 3.77 -14.06
N GLU A 105 -10.44 4.39 -14.81
CA GLU A 105 -9.24 3.71 -15.30
C GLU A 105 -8.33 3.26 -14.14
N ALA A 106 -8.20 4.08 -13.09
CA ALA A 106 -7.45 3.70 -11.89
C ALA A 106 -8.11 2.56 -11.10
N ALA A 107 -9.44 2.50 -11.07
CA ALA A 107 -10.20 1.49 -10.33
C ALA A 107 -10.45 0.19 -11.12
N SER A 108 -10.60 0.28 -12.43
CA SER A 108 -10.93 -0.81 -13.34
C SER A 108 -10.40 -0.50 -14.75
N PRO A 109 -9.13 -0.84 -15.02
CA PRO A 109 -8.50 -0.56 -16.30
C PRO A 109 -9.33 -1.06 -17.50
N GLY A 110 -9.47 -0.21 -18.51
CA GLY A 110 -10.20 -0.50 -19.76
C GLY A 110 -11.71 -0.25 -19.70
N SER A 111 -12.26 0.16 -18.56
CA SER A 111 -13.69 0.48 -18.45
C SER A 111 -14.02 1.83 -19.10
N ILE A 112 -15.07 1.85 -19.92
CA ILE A 112 -15.50 3.02 -20.70
C ILE A 112 -16.82 3.54 -20.13
N LEU A 113 -16.88 4.86 -19.93
CA LEU A 113 -18.11 5.58 -19.64
C LEU A 113 -18.54 6.36 -20.87
N THR A 114 -19.82 6.29 -21.18
CA THR A 114 -20.45 7.10 -22.23
C THR A 114 -21.69 7.74 -21.64
N ASP A 115 -21.68 9.07 -21.54
CA ASP A 115 -22.88 9.86 -21.26
C ASP A 115 -23.69 9.95 -22.56
N ASN A 116 -24.93 9.49 -22.53
CA ASN A 116 -25.79 9.41 -23.72
C ASN A 116 -26.52 10.74 -24.00
N GLY A 117 -26.41 11.74 -23.13
CA GLY A 117 -27.05 13.05 -23.31
C GLY A 117 -28.58 13.05 -23.17
N ASP A 118 -29.17 11.95 -22.74
CA ASP A 118 -30.59 11.75 -22.47
C ASP A 118 -30.90 11.56 -20.97
N GLY A 119 -29.93 11.88 -20.12
CA GLY A 119 -29.97 11.61 -18.68
C GLY A 119 -29.60 10.19 -18.29
N THR A 120 -29.13 9.37 -19.24
CA THR A 120 -28.61 8.02 -18.98
C THR A 120 -27.10 7.95 -19.22
N VAL A 121 -26.44 7.07 -18.45
CA VAL A 121 -25.00 6.81 -18.56
C VAL A 121 -24.80 5.33 -18.87
N THR A 122 -24.04 5.04 -19.92
CA THR A 122 -23.63 3.68 -20.29
C THR A 122 -22.25 3.39 -19.73
N VAL A 123 -22.13 2.31 -18.95
CA VAL A 123 -20.86 1.81 -18.43
C VAL A 123 -20.52 0.50 -19.14
N ARG A 124 -19.35 0.43 -19.79
CA ARG A 124 -18.82 -0.79 -20.40
C ARG A 124 -17.53 -1.19 -19.66
N GLY A 125 -17.58 -2.26 -18.88
CA GLY A 125 -16.40 -2.79 -18.18
C GLY A 125 -15.38 -3.39 -19.16
N GLY A 126 -14.11 -2.98 -19.07
CA GLY A 126 -13.02 -3.46 -19.94
C GLY A 126 -12.30 -4.69 -19.43
N SER A 127 -12.50 -5.04 -18.17
CA SER A 127 -11.86 -6.17 -17.51
C SER A 127 -12.88 -6.92 -16.66
N VAL A 128 -12.82 -8.25 -16.69
CA VAL A 128 -13.49 -9.09 -15.69
C VAL A 128 -12.86 -8.73 -14.35
N LEU A 129 -13.61 -8.06 -13.45
CA LEU A 129 -13.26 -8.08 -12.03
C LEU A 129 -13.09 -9.56 -11.66
N PRO A 130 -12.04 -9.97 -10.91
CA PRO A 130 -11.96 -11.32 -10.40
C PRO A 130 -13.06 -11.52 -9.35
N ILE A 131 -14.29 -11.75 -9.83
CA ILE A 131 -15.39 -12.29 -9.05
C ILE A 131 -14.96 -13.72 -8.72
N PRO A 132 -14.98 -14.16 -7.44
CA PRO A 132 -14.59 -15.52 -7.08
C PRO A 132 -15.29 -16.53 -7.98
N ALA A 133 -14.50 -17.48 -8.49
CA ALA A 133 -14.87 -18.40 -9.55
C ALA A 133 -15.98 -19.39 -9.13
N GLY A 134 -17.21 -18.90 -9.07
CA GLY A 134 -18.41 -19.64 -9.45
C GLY A 134 -18.72 -19.51 -10.94
N ILE A 135 -17.97 -18.69 -11.69
CA ILE A 135 -18.07 -18.60 -13.16
C ILE A 135 -16.66 -18.48 -13.76
N GLY A 136 -16.08 -19.63 -14.11
CA GLY A 136 -15.21 -19.84 -15.28
C GLY A 136 -13.96 -18.96 -15.51
N LYS A 137 -12.81 -19.60 -15.27
CA LYS A 137 -11.51 -19.55 -16.00
C LYS A 137 -10.35 -18.72 -15.42
N THR A 138 -9.33 -19.52 -15.11
CA THR A 138 -7.88 -19.33 -14.91
C THR A 138 -7.25 -18.12 -15.60
N MET A 139 -6.34 -17.42 -14.90
CA MET A 139 -5.08 -16.92 -15.45
C MET A 139 -3.97 -16.92 -14.40
N GLN A 140 -2.78 -17.26 -14.89
CA GLN A 140 -1.53 -17.54 -14.20
C GLN A 140 -0.61 -16.31 -14.21
N ASN A 141 0.08 -16.09 -13.09
CA ASN A 141 1.42 -15.49 -12.92
C ASN A 141 1.57 -13.97 -13.04
N SER A 142 1.78 -13.31 -11.90
CA SER A 142 2.72 -12.18 -11.78
C SER A 142 3.21 -12.09 -10.32
N GLU A 143 4.40 -12.60 -10.09
CA GLU A 143 5.05 -12.77 -8.78
C GLU A 143 5.31 -11.42 -8.08
N CYS A 144 4.70 -11.19 -6.91
CA CYS A 144 5.23 -10.26 -5.92
C CYS A 144 6.35 -11.00 -5.15
N ARG A 145 7.56 -11.03 -5.70
CA ARG A 145 8.71 -11.66 -5.05
C ARG A 145 9.50 -10.61 -4.29
N ILE A 146 9.36 -10.60 -2.96
CA ILE A 146 10.34 -9.95 -2.08
C ILE A 146 11.63 -10.77 -2.21
N GLN A 147 12.60 -10.25 -2.95
CA GLN A 147 13.95 -10.83 -3.00
C GLN A 147 14.65 -10.51 -1.67
N ASP A 148 14.58 -11.46 -0.73
CA ASP A 148 15.57 -11.56 0.33
C ASP A 148 16.92 -11.94 -0.31
N GLN A 149 17.73 -10.94 -0.67
CA GLN A 149 19.16 -11.16 -0.80
C GLN A 149 19.76 -11.17 0.61
N VAL A 150 19.69 -12.34 1.27
CA VAL A 150 20.59 -12.64 2.37
C VAL A 150 21.95 -12.95 1.77
N ALA A 151 22.90 -12.07 2.04
CA ALA A 151 24.31 -12.25 1.77
C ALA A 151 24.89 -13.43 2.57
N GLY A 152 25.76 -14.20 1.92
CA GLY A 152 26.86 -14.93 2.56
C GLY A 152 26.62 -16.42 2.83
N ALA A 153 27.30 -17.28 2.07
CA ALA A 153 28.58 -17.90 2.46
C ALA A 153 29.01 -18.92 1.40
#